data_AF-A0A0E3PSE8-F1
#
_entry.id   AF-A0A0E3PSE8-F1
#
_cell.length_a   1.000
_cell.length_b   1.000
_cell.length_c   1.000
_cell.angle_alpha   90.00
_cell.angle_beta   90.00
_cell.angle_gamma   90.00
#
_symmetry.space_group_name_H-M   'P 1'
#
loop_
_entity.id
_entity.type
_entity.pdbx_description
1 polymer ?
#
loop_
_entity_poly.entity_id
_entity_poly.type
_entity_poly.pdbx_seq_one_letter_code
_entity_poly.pdbx_strand_id
1 'polypeptide(L)'
;MIRQPNVILGNDEMLVTMGRKGDILGLFYPRRDHAQHVEESLACIHTGDRLLWTNDNDWHSIQNYIEDTNIVSTKLYHDSGIRISILDLVHPEVPVLIRRFKVQSQQKMSGKFFYYSNFNVGETSKKNSAFCDAEARLLAQYWQNYYIGIYALPEFTEWQIGKAMDTIWWTNSKYDMEDGKLQRNKEDIGNINNAAGWDLNLEADGANEFVIFMGAASSRSLLYKRMHELSKLPLEHIFEKTREHWVMWLSKKHVLKMPGLEGHNNLR
;
A
#
# COMPACT_ATOMS: atom_id res chain seq x y z
N MET A 1 1.22 18.53 11.35
CA MET A 1 2.27 17.53 11.62
C MET A 1 3.02 17.31 10.32
N ILE A 2 4.36 17.43 10.31
CA ILE A 2 5.15 17.22 9.08
C ILE A 2 5.19 15.71 8.81
N ARG A 3 4.72 15.27 7.65
CA ARG A 3 4.86 13.88 7.18
C ARG A 3 6.25 13.71 6.59
N GLN A 4 7.14 12.97 7.26
CA GLN A 4 8.48 12.68 6.77
C GLN A 4 8.60 11.20 6.37
N PRO A 5 9.13 10.90 5.17
CA PRO A 5 9.49 9.53 4.81
C PRO A 5 10.51 8.94 5.78
N ASN A 6 10.25 7.70 6.22
CA ASN A 6 11.19 6.91 7.01
C ASN A 6 11.96 5.90 6.14
N VAL A 7 11.32 5.42 5.08
CA VAL A 7 11.90 4.47 4.11
C VAL A 7 11.47 4.82 2.69
N ILE A 8 12.27 4.37 1.73
CA ILE A 8 12.01 4.47 0.30
C ILE A 8 12.25 3.12 -0.36
N LEU A 9 11.40 2.76 -1.31
CA LEU A 9 11.56 1.56 -2.10
C LEU A 9 11.04 1.75 -3.52
N GLY A 10 11.58 1.04 -4.49
CA GLY A 10 11.24 1.30 -5.89
C GLY A 10 12.04 0.52 -6.90
N ASN A 11 11.78 0.80 -8.17
CA ASN A 11 12.55 0.34 -9.32
C ASN A 11 12.76 1.54 -10.27
N ASP A 12 13.20 1.31 -11.51
CA ASP A 12 13.48 2.38 -12.47
C ASP A 12 12.24 3.19 -12.88
N GLU A 13 11.03 2.62 -12.78
CA GLU A 13 9.78 3.26 -13.20
C GLU A 13 8.92 3.77 -12.02
N MET A 14 9.13 3.25 -10.81
CA MET A 14 8.32 3.55 -9.62
C MET A 14 9.19 3.83 -8.40
N LEU A 15 8.90 4.91 -7.68
CA LEU A 15 9.44 5.17 -6.35
C LEU A 15 8.29 5.29 -5.34
N VAL A 16 8.43 4.65 -4.19
CA VAL A 16 7.48 4.71 -3.08
C VAL A 16 8.20 5.23 -1.85
N THR A 17 7.58 6.19 -1.17
CA THR A 17 8.07 6.72 0.11
C THR A 17 7.05 6.42 1.19
N MET A 18 7.48 5.88 2.34
CA MET A 18 6.58 5.47 3.41
C MET A 18 6.92 6.12 4.74
N GLY A 19 5.91 6.36 5.54
CA GLY A 19 6.05 6.72 6.94
C GLY A 19 6.51 5.53 7.78
N ARG A 20 6.86 5.80 9.05
CA ARG A 20 7.40 4.81 9.99
C ARG A 20 6.43 3.64 10.31
N LYS A 21 5.14 3.81 10.00
CA LYS A 21 4.08 2.81 10.24
C LYS A 21 3.58 2.15 8.94
N GLY A 22 4.26 2.39 7.82
CA GLY A 22 3.91 1.83 6.53
C GLY A 22 2.80 2.58 5.78
N ASP A 23 2.35 3.75 6.24
CA ASP A 23 1.52 4.62 5.42
C ASP A 23 2.32 5.13 4.21
N ILE A 24 1.73 5.09 3.02
CA ILE A 24 2.37 5.61 1.81
C ILE A 24 2.20 7.12 1.80
N LEU A 25 3.33 7.82 1.78
CA LEU A 25 3.43 9.27 1.70
C LEU A 25 3.65 9.76 0.26
N GLY A 26 4.13 8.87 -0.59
CA GLY A 26 4.42 9.20 -1.98
C GLY A 26 4.55 7.97 -2.85
N LEU A 27 4.03 8.08 -4.07
CA LEU A 27 4.18 7.11 -5.13
C LEU A 27 4.45 7.89 -6.42
N PHE A 28 5.63 7.70 -7.00
CA PHE A 28 6.09 8.37 -8.20
C PHE A 28 6.11 7.40 -9.37
N TYR A 29 5.55 7.80 -10.51
CA TYR A 29 5.52 7.05 -11.77
C TYR A 29 5.30 8.04 -12.94
N PRO A 30 5.89 7.87 -14.14
CA PRO A 30 6.64 6.72 -14.64
C PRO A 30 8.14 6.80 -14.38
N ARG A 31 8.55 7.76 -13.56
CA ARG A 31 9.91 7.93 -13.09
C ARG A 31 9.88 8.26 -11.60
N ARG A 32 11.06 8.28 -11.00
CA ARG A 32 11.24 8.49 -9.56
C ARG A 32 11.03 9.94 -9.10
N ASP A 33 10.86 10.88 -10.03
CA ASP A 33 10.79 12.32 -9.80
C ASP A 33 9.43 12.94 -10.13
N HIS A 34 8.69 12.39 -11.10
CA HIS A 34 7.36 12.86 -11.49
C HIS A 34 6.60 11.76 -12.27
N ALA A 35 5.27 11.67 -12.20
CA ALA A 35 4.34 12.42 -11.35
C ALA A 35 4.15 11.78 -9.98
N GLN A 36 3.74 12.56 -8.98
CA GLN A 36 3.38 12.10 -7.64
C GLN A 36 1.88 11.77 -7.61
N HIS A 37 1.50 10.56 -7.16
CA HIS A 37 0.14 10.03 -7.36
C HIS A 37 -0.69 9.82 -6.08
N VAL A 38 -0.14 10.03 -4.89
CA VAL A 38 -0.77 9.61 -3.62
C VAL A 38 -0.78 10.76 -2.61
N GLU A 39 -1.95 11.19 -2.16
CA GLU A 39 -2.03 12.09 -1.00
C GLU A 39 -1.90 11.30 0.31
N GLU A 40 -2.58 10.15 0.37
CA GLU A 40 -2.64 9.29 1.54
C GLU A 40 -2.99 7.87 1.12
N SER A 41 -2.29 6.85 1.60
CA SER A 41 -2.71 5.45 1.42
C SER A 41 -2.22 4.57 2.56
N LEU A 42 -3.16 3.93 3.26
CA LEU A 42 -2.89 3.19 4.50
C LEU A 42 -4.00 2.19 4.83
N ALA A 43 -3.65 1.25 5.71
CA ALA A 43 -4.57 0.24 6.21
C ALA A 43 -5.28 0.68 7.49
N CYS A 44 -6.42 0.06 7.76
CA CYS A 44 -7.24 0.26 8.95
C CYS A 44 -7.89 -1.06 9.39
N ILE A 45 -8.12 -1.22 10.69
CA ILE A 45 -8.91 -2.31 11.26
C ILE A 45 -10.20 -1.73 11.84
N HIS A 46 -11.35 -2.22 11.39
CA HIS A 46 -12.64 -1.95 12.05
C HIS A 46 -12.90 -3.06 13.06
N THR A 47 -13.09 -2.70 14.34
CA THR A 47 -13.28 -3.65 15.46
C THR A 47 -14.74 -3.92 15.81
N GLY A 48 -15.69 -3.47 14.99
CA GLY A 48 -17.13 -3.51 15.23
C GLY A 48 -17.68 -2.20 15.82
N ASP A 49 -16.86 -1.48 16.58
CA ASP A 49 -17.21 -0.23 17.28
C ASP A 49 -16.43 0.99 16.78
N ARG A 50 -15.21 0.79 16.26
CA ARG A 50 -14.34 1.88 15.81
C ARG A 50 -13.35 1.45 14.74
N LEU A 51 -12.72 2.44 14.11
CA LEU A 51 -11.59 2.31 13.21
C LEU A 51 -10.28 2.49 13.97
N LEU A 52 -9.35 1.54 13.81
CA LEU A 52 -7.97 1.63 14.25
C LEU A 52 -7.08 1.88 13.04
N TRP A 53 -6.71 3.13 12.81
CA TRP A 53 -5.86 3.48 11.67
C TRP A 53 -4.41 3.11 11.98
N THR A 54 -3.73 2.49 11.02
CA THR A 54 -2.33 2.04 11.22
C THR A 54 -1.35 3.18 11.50
N ASN A 55 -1.70 4.42 11.17
CA ASN A 55 -0.86 5.59 11.46
C ASN A 55 -1.14 6.22 12.85
N ASP A 56 -2.20 5.81 13.55
CA ASP A 56 -2.58 6.37 14.86
C ASP A 56 -1.51 6.14 15.93
N ASN A 57 -1.40 7.07 16.88
CA ASN A 57 -0.36 7.04 17.92
C ASN A 57 -0.39 5.81 18.82
N ASP A 58 -1.53 5.12 18.87
CA ASP A 58 -1.76 3.89 19.66
C ASP A 58 -0.97 2.68 19.14
N TRP A 59 -0.35 2.80 17.95
CA TRP A 59 0.55 1.77 17.40
C TRP A 59 2.01 2.04 17.72
N HIS A 60 2.64 1.08 18.39
CA HIS A 60 4.10 0.96 18.43
C HIS A 60 4.62 0.30 17.14
N SER A 61 5.70 0.83 16.55
CA SER A 61 6.17 0.44 15.23
C SER A 61 7.66 0.12 15.20
N ILE A 62 8.04 -1.00 14.59
CA ILE A 62 9.42 -1.35 14.24
C ILE A 62 9.49 -1.49 12.72
N GLN A 63 10.37 -0.75 12.06
CA GLN A 63 10.54 -0.79 10.62
C GLN A 63 12.01 -0.96 10.26
N ASN A 64 12.29 -1.90 9.35
CA ASN A 64 13.64 -2.18 8.86
C ASN A 64 13.59 -2.69 7.42
N TYR A 65 14.70 -2.51 6.69
CA TYR A 65 14.90 -3.26 5.45
C TYR A 65 15.26 -4.71 5.79
N ILE A 66 14.88 -5.64 4.92
CA ILE A 66 15.47 -6.98 4.90
C ILE A 66 16.91 -6.85 4.39
N GLU A 67 17.84 -7.54 5.03
CA GLU A 67 19.29 -7.41 4.81
C GLU A 67 19.66 -7.45 3.32
N ASP A 68 20.50 -6.49 2.90
CA ASP A 68 21.00 -6.34 1.52
C ASP A 68 19.91 -6.23 0.43
N THR A 69 18.67 -5.87 0.81
CA THR A 69 17.56 -5.64 -0.13
C THR A 69 16.89 -4.29 0.04
N ASN A 70 16.06 -3.93 -0.93
CA ASN A 70 15.13 -2.80 -0.83
C ASN A 70 13.72 -3.24 -0.39
N ILE A 71 13.59 -4.41 0.25
CA ILE A 71 12.33 -4.91 0.80
C ILE A 71 12.18 -4.38 2.24
N VAL A 72 11.02 -3.84 2.58
CA VAL A 72 10.75 -3.25 3.90
C VAL A 72 9.87 -4.19 4.71
N SER A 73 10.26 -4.44 5.96
CA SER A 73 9.42 -5.08 6.97
C SER A 73 9.01 -4.04 8.01
N THR A 74 7.69 -3.92 8.23
CA THR A 74 7.11 -3.07 9.28
C THR A 74 6.29 -3.95 10.22
N LYS A 75 6.53 -3.86 11.53
CA LYS A 75 5.73 -4.52 12.56
C LYS A 75 5.03 -3.46 13.40
N LEU A 76 3.71 -3.59 13.54
CA LEU A 76 2.86 -2.73 14.35
C LEU A 76 2.27 -3.53 15.51
N TYR A 77 2.29 -2.94 16.69
CA TYR A 77 1.75 -3.49 17.93
C TYR A 77 0.78 -2.50 18.56
N HIS A 78 -0.42 -2.95 18.88
CA HIS A 78 -1.45 -2.16 19.56
C HIS A 78 -1.74 -2.75 20.94
N ASP A 79 -2.05 -1.89 21.91
CA ASP A 79 -2.27 -2.28 23.31
C ASP A 79 -3.47 -3.21 23.51
N SER A 80 -4.42 -3.24 22.57
CA SER A 80 -5.52 -4.22 22.57
C SER A 80 -5.07 -5.66 22.28
N GLY A 81 -3.79 -5.88 21.94
CA GLY A 81 -3.23 -7.20 21.60
C GLY A 81 -3.23 -7.52 20.11
N ILE A 82 -3.69 -6.60 19.25
CA ILE A 82 -3.62 -6.72 17.79
C ILE A 82 -2.19 -6.45 17.31
N ARG A 83 -1.72 -7.24 16.35
CA ARG A 83 -0.41 -7.11 15.71
C ARG A 83 -0.57 -7.14 14.21
N ILE A 84 0.16 -6.27 13.50
CA ILE A 84 0.19 -6.24 12.05
C ILE A 84 1.64 -6.35 11.59
N SER A 85 1.95 -7.33 10.76
CA SER A 85 3.21 -7.37 10.02
C SER A 85 2.96 -6.98 8.57
N ILE A 86 3.72 -6.03 8.06
CA ILE A 86 3.67 -5.54 6.69
C ILE A 86 5.01 -5.88 6.04
N LEU A 87 4.96 -6.57 4.90
CA LEU A 87 6.11 -6.76 4.04
C LEU A 87 5.86 -6.03 2.73
N ASP A 88 6.63 -4.98 2.48
CA ASP A 88 6.49 -4.10 1.32
C ASP A 88 7.67 -4.29 0.35
N LEU A 89 7.38 -4.50 -0.93
CA LEU A 89 8.37 -4.62 -1.99
C LEU A 89 7.84 -4.06 -3.30
N VAL A 90 8.71 -3.49 -4.13
CA VAL A 90 8.37 -3.13 -5.51
C VAL A 90 8.95 -4.20 -6.43
N HIS A 91 8.15 -4.72 -7.35
CA HIS A 91 8.63 -5.73 -8.30
C HIS A 91 9.81 -5.16 -9.12
N PRO A 92 10.92 -5.89 -9.33
CA PRO A 92 12.11 -5.33 -9.95
C PRO A 92 11.91 -4.78 -11.37
N GLU A 93 11.04 -5.41 -12.15
CA GLU A 93 10.90 -5.13 -13.59
C GLU A 93 9.58 -4.43 -13.97
N VAL A 94 8.62 -4.30 -13.05
CA VAL A 94 7.34 -3.66 -13.33
C VAL A 94 6.93 -2.74 -12.18
N PRO A 95 6.28 -1.60 -12.45
CA PRO A 95 5.97 -0.58 -11.44
C PRO A 95 4.73 -1.02 -10.66
N VAL A 96 4.92 -2.03 -9.83
CA VAL A 96 3.91 -2.60 -8.94
C VAL A 96 4.52 -2.73 -7.56
N LEU A 97 3.94 -2.02 -6.60
CA LEU A 97 4.16 -2.20 -5.17
C LEU A 97 3.30 -3.38 -4.70
N ILE A 98 3.91 -4.31 -3.99
CA ILE A 98 3.26 -5.46 -3.37
C ILE A 98 3.41 -5.32 -1.86
N ARG A 99 2.29 -5.40 -1.15
CA ARG A 99 2.19 -5.21 0.28
C ARG A 99 1.52 -6.42 0.91
N ARG A 100 2.25 -7.22 1.70
CA ARG A 100 1.68 -8.35 2.45
C ARG A 100 1.38 -7.92 3.87
N PHE A 101 0.10 -7.83 4.21
CA PHE A 101 -0.39 -7.61 5.56
C PHE A 101 -0.69 -8.96 6.21
N LYS A 102 -0.10 -9.22 7.37
CA LYS A 102 -0.48 -10.31 8.27
C LYS A 102 -1.03 -9.71 9.54
N VAL A 103 -2.33 -9.88 9.77
CA VAL A 103 -3.05 -9.35 10.93
C VAL A 103 -3.27 -10.49 11.92
N GLN A 104 -2.88 -10.27 13.17
CA GLN A 104 -2.99 -11.25 14.27
C GLN A 104 -3.62 -10.58 15.49
N SER A 105 -4.28 -11.38 16.33
CA SER A 105 -4.87 -10.90 17.58
C SER A 105 -4.68 -11.93 18.68
N GLN A 106 -4.35 -11.48 19.89
CA GLN A 106 -4.28 -12.34 21.08
C GLN A 106 -5.68 -12.77 21.57
N GLN A 107 -6.72 -12.08 21.12
CA GLN A 107 -8.11 -12.35 21.49
C GLN A 107 -8.93 -12.65 20.24
N LYS A 108 -10.01 -13.40 20.43
CA LYS A 108 -11.01 -13.57 19.37
C LYS A 108 -11.55 -12.19 18.96
N MET A 109 -11.56 -11.92 17.66
CA MET A 109 -12.12 -10.68 17.12
C MET A 109 -12.87 -10.94 15.82
N SER A 110 -13.91 -10.16 15.59
CA SER A 110 -14.65 -10.08 14.34
C SER A 110 -14.77 -8.62 13.96
N GLY A 111 -14.53 -8.31 12.70
CA GLY A 111 -14.50 -6.95 12.20
C GLY A 111 -14.12 -6.93 10.73
N LYS A 112 -13.46 -5.86 10.29
CA LYS A 112 -12.98 -5.73 8.92
C LYS A 112 -11.55 -5.24 8.85
N PHE A 113 -10.83 -5.71 7.84
CA PHE A 113 -9.63 -5.07 7.37
C PHE A 113 -10.02 -4.15 6.22
N PHE A 114 -9.57 -2.91 6.25
CA PHE A 114 -9.77 -1.96 5.17
C PHE A 114 -8.43 -1.43 4.67
N TYR A 115 -8.36 -1.14 3.38
CA TYR A 115 -7.26 -0.42 2.76
C TYR A 115 -7.81 0.81 2.04
N TYR A 116 -7.37 1.98 2.50
CA TYR A 116 -7.82 3.27 2.02
C TYR A 116 -6.75 3.93 1.17
N SER A 117 -7.15 4.58 0.09
CA SER A 117 -6.27 5.42 -0.72
C SER A 117 -6.98 6.69 -1.20
N ASN A 118 -6.32 7.81 -1.03
CA ASN A 118 -6.62 9.08 -1.66
C ASN A 118 -5.52 9.37 -2.69
N PHE A 119 -5.84 9.16 -3.96
CA PHE A 119 -4.89 9.36 -5.05
C PHE A 119 -5.07 10.73 -5.70
N ASN A 120 -3.94 11.37 -6.01
CA ASN A 120 -3.85 12.54 -6.87
C ASN A 120 -3.22 12.10 -8.19
N VAL A 121 -3.89 11.25 -8.97
CA VAL A 121 -3.27 10.63 -10.14
C VAL A 121 -2.85 11.70 -11.15
N GLY A 122 -1.54 11.76 -11.43
CA GLY A 122 -0.94 12.76 -12.30
C GLY A 122 -0.72 14.10 -11.60
N GLU A 123 -0.51 14.08 -10.28
CA GLU A 123 -0.28 15.26 -9.45
C GLU A 123 -1.45 16.26 -9.46
N THR A 124 -2.66 15.74 -9.66
CA THR A 124 -3.91 16.52 -9.63
C THR A 124 -4.99 15.77 -8.89
N SER A 125 -5.66 16.47 -7.97
CA SER A 125 -6.87 16.00 -7.29
C SER A 125 -8.14 16.27 -8.11
N LYS A 126 -8.04 17.02 -9.21
CA LYS A 126 -9.18 17.38 -10.06
C LYS A 126 -9.20 16.52 -11.31
N LYS A 127 -10.42 16.21 -11.79
CA LYS A 127 -10.68 15.50 -13.06
C LYS A 127 -10.11 14.07 -13.12
N ASN A 128 -9.76 13.50 -11.97
CA ASN A 128 -9.46 12.08 -11.90
C ASN A 128 -10.76 11.32 -12.12
N SER A 129 -10.67 10.16 -12.76
CA SER A 129 -11.78 9.22 -12.87
C SER A 129 -11.38 7.93 -12.20
N ALA A 130 -12.30 7.27 -11.51
CA ALA A 130 -12.05 5.96 -10.93
C ALA A 130 -13.20 5.01 -11.25
N PHE A 131 -12.88 3.72 -11.31
CA PHE A 131 -13.86 2.66 -11.47
C PHE A 131 -13.42 1.39 -10.73
N CYS A 132 -14.40 0.58 -10.33
CA CYS A 132 -14.22 -0.75 -9.79
C CYS A 132 -14.70 -1.76 -10.83
N ASP A 133 -13.77 -2.55 -11.35
CA ASP A 133 -14.10 -3.74 -12.10
C ASP A 133 -14.22 -4.91 -11.12
N ALA A 134 -15.46 -5.27 -10.80
CA ALA A 134 -15.76 -6.33 -9.85
C ALA A 134 -15.46 -7.73 -10.41
N GLU A 135 -15.35 -7.92 -11.72
CA GLU A 135 -14.99 -9.21 -12.32
C GLU A 135 -13.47 -9.39 -12.30
N ALA A 136 -12.73 -8.33 -12.65
CA ALA A 136 -11.27 -8.33 -12.60
C ALA A 136 -10.70 -8.03 -11.20
N ARG A 137 -11.54 -7.71 -10.22
CA ARG A 137 -11.19 -7.35 -8.84
C ARG A 137 -10.17 -6.22 -8.77
N LEU A 138 -10.39 -5.21 -9.62
CA LEU A 138 -9.49 -4.08 -9.80
C LEU A 138 -10.23 -2.78 -9.49
N LEU A 139 -9.73 -2.05 -8.48
CA LEU A 139 -10.03 -0.64 -8.30
C LEU A 139 -9.00 0.16 -9.07
N ALA A 140 -9.41 0.99 -10.02
CA ALA A 140 -8.50 1.79 -10.81
C ALA A 140 -8.88 3.28 -10.73
N GLN A 141 -7.89 4.14 -10.61
CA GLN A 141 -8.01 5.58 -10.75
C GLN A 141 -7.06 6.07 -11.83
N TYR A 142 -7.51 7.00 -12.66
CA TYR A 142 -6.73 7.47 -13.78
C TYR A 142 -6.95 8.95 -14.11
N TRP A 143 -5.93 9.53 -14.74
CA TRP A 143 -6.00 10.83 -15.38
C TRP A 143 -5.07 10.81 -16.59
N GLN A 144 -5.61 11.13 -17.78
CA GLN A 144 -4.90 10.98 -19.05
C GLN A 144 -4.30 9.57 -19.21
N ASN A 145 -2.98 9.48 -19.38
CA ASN A 145 -2.21 8.25 -19.53
C ASN A 145 -1.66 7.72 -18.20
N TYR A 146 -2.01 8.30 -17.05
CA TYR A 146 -1.64 7.74 -15.75
C TYR A 146 -2.77 6.87 -15.22
N TYR A 147 -2.52 5.57 -15.06
CA TYR A 147 -3.42 4.62 -14.43
C TYR A 147 -2.77 4.04 -13.18
N ILE A 148 -3.43 4.16 -12.03
CA ILE A 148 -3.06 3.52 -10.77
C ILE A 148 -4.16 2.53 -10.41
N GLY A 149 -3.79 1.29 -10.09
CA GLY A 149 -4.72 0.22 -9.76
C GLY A 149 -4.39 -0.46 -8.44
N ILE A 150 -5.43 -0.81 -7.69
CA ILE A 150 -5.39 -1.68 -6.53
C ILE A 150 -6.05 -3.01 -6.90
N TYR A 151 -5.27 -4.08 -6.79
CA TYR A 151 -5.70 -5.47 -6.87
C TYR A 151 -5.29 -6.17 -5.57
N ALA A 152 -5.99 -7.24 -5.17
CA ALA A 152 -5.68 -7.91 -3.92
C ALA A 152 -5.97 -9.41 -3.89
N LEU A 153 -5.27 -10.11 -3.00
CA LEU A 153 -5.45 -11.52 -2.67
C LEU A 153 -5.54 -11.68 -1.13
N PRO A 154 -6.61 -12.26 -0.57
CA PRO A 154 -7.86 -12.62 -1.24
C PRO A 154 -8.55 -11.38 -1.85
N GLU A 155 -9.52 -11.63 -2.73
CA GLU A 155 -10.32 -10.57 -3.35
C GLU A 155 -11.07 -9.77 -2.27
N PHE A 156 -11.13 -8.44 -2.43
CA PHE A 156 -11.96 -7.62 -1.57
C PHE A 156 -13.44 -7.87 -1.84
N THR A 157 -14.25 -7.86 -0.77
CA THR A 157 -15.69 -8.08 -0.84
C THR A 157 -16.48 -6.78 -0.67
N GLU A 158 -15.84 -5.76 -0.10
CA GLU A 158 -16.34 -4.40 0.00
C GLU A 158 -15.45 -3.44 -0.77
N TRP A 159 -16.04 -2.44 -1.40
CA TRP A 159 -15.29 -1.35 -2.02
C TRP A 159 -16.13 -0.09 -2.07
N GLN A 160 -15.47 1.05 -2.24
CA GLN A 160 -16.14 2.29 -2.59
C GLN A 160 -15.19 3.17 -3.38
N ILE A 161 -15.74 3.78 -4.42
CA ILE A 161 -15.19 4.99 -5.03
C ILE A 161 -15.98 6.15 -4.45
N GLY A 162 -15.30 6.95 -3.64
CA GLY A 162 -15.88 8.06 -2.92
C GLY A 162 -15.37 9.41 -3.41
N LYS A 163 -15.94 10.46 -2.83
CA LYS A 163 -15.50 11.85 -3.04
C LYS A 163 -14.66 12.30 -1.85
N ALA A 164 -13.41 12.67 -2.09
CA ALA A 164 -12.54 13.15 -1.02
C ALA A 164 -12.94 14.54 -0.52
N MET A 165 -13.56 15.35 -1.37
CA MET A 165 -14.17 16.64 -1.03
C MET A 165 -15.60 16.67 -1.56
N ASP A 166 -16.56 16.64 -0.66
CA ASP A 166 -17.98 16.74 -0.96
C ASP A 166 -18.72 17.34 0.25
N THR A 167 -19.94 17.84 0.04
CA THR A 167 -20.81 18.34 1.12
C THR A 167 -21.49 17.19 1.87
N ILE A 168 -21.57 16.01 1.25
CA ILE A 168 -22.19 14.82 1.81
C ILE A 168 -21.11 13.94 2.44
N TRP A 169 -21.11 13.84 3.76
CA TRP A 169 -20.02 13.19 4.52
C TRP A 169 -19.80 11.71 4.14
N TRP A 170 -20.86 10.92 3.92
CA TRP A 170 -20.74 9.49 3.60
C TRP A 170 -20.29 9.20 2.15
N THR A 171 -20.24 10.20 1.25
CA THR A 171 -19.65 9.95 -0.07
C THR A 171 -18.14 9.79 0.02
N ASN A 172 -17.51 10.23 1.09
CA ASN A 172 -16.10 10.01 1.35
C ASN A 172 -15.87 8.59 1.89
N SER A 173 -15.11 7.78 1.14
CA SER A 173 -14.85 6.38 1.53
C SER A 173 -14.10 6.25 2.86
N LYS A 174 -13.38 7.28 3.32
CA LYS A 174 -12.71 7.29 4.63
C LYS A 174 -13.72 7.22 5.78
N TYR A 175 -14.81 7.96 5.62
CA TYR A 175 -15.86 8.13 6.62
C TYR A 175 -16.89 7.00 6.56
N ASP A 176 -17.21 6.52 5.35
CA ASP A 176 -18.17 5.42 5.20
C ASP A 176 -17.70 4.13 5.91
N MET A 177 -16.39 3.89 5.98
CA MET A 177 -15.85 2.74 6.74
C MET A 177 -16.20 2.73 8.23
N GLU A 178 -16.61 3.85 8.84
CA GLU A 178 -16.91 3.93 10.28
C GLU A 178 -18.04 3.00 10.72
N ASP A 179 -19.04 2.77 9.86
CA ASP A 179 -20.14 1.83 10.14
C ASP A 179 -19.79 0.37 9.78
N GLY A 180 -18.56 0.15 9.30
CA GLY A 180 -18.07 -1.14 8.86
C GLY A 180 -18.61 -1.58 7.51
N LYS A 181 -19.20 -0.70 6.71
CA LYS A 181 -19.70 -1.00 5.35
C LYS A 181 -19.15 0.00 4.35
N LEU A 182 -19.29 -0.34 3.08
CA LEU A 182 -18.96 0.53 1.96
C LEU A 182 -20.13 0.50 0.97
N GLN A 183 -20.44 1.62 0.32
CA GLN A 183 -21.60 1.73 -0.58
C GLN A 183 -21.46 0.97 -1.91
N ARG A 184 -20.29 0.40 -2.23
CA ARG A 184 -20.02 -0.29 -3.51
C ARG A 184 -20.24 0.57 -4.75
N ASN A 185 -20.03 1.89 -4.62
CA ASN A 185 -20.06 2.78 -5.76
C ASN A 185 -19.00 2.34 -6.78
N LYS A 186 -19.43 2.13 -8.04
CA LYS A 186 -18.63 1.48 -9.08
C LYS A 186 -17.76 2.43 -9.86
N GLU A 187 -18.13 3.70 -9.99
CA GLU A 187 -17.35 4.67 -10.75
C GLU A 187 -17.69 6.09 -10.32
N ASP A 188 -16.71 6.99 -10.46
CA ASP A 188 -16.92 8.41 -10.26
C ASP A 188 -15.82 9.25 -10.95
N ILE A 189 -16.03 10.56 -11.00
CA ILE A 189 -15.11 11.57 -11.55
C ILE A 189 -14.96 12.76 -10.59
N GLY A 190 -13.76 13.33 -10.49
CA GLY A 190 -13.50 14.56 -9.74
C GLY A 190 -12.37 14.39 -8.74
N ASN A 191 -12.64 14.76 -7.49
CA ASN A 191 -11.74 14.55 -6.36
C ASN A 191 -12.13 13.29 -5.62
N ILE A 192 -11.36 12.22 -5.86
CA ILE A 192 -11.76 10.85 -5.56
C ILE A 192 -10.87 10.29 -4.46
N ASN A 193 -11.48 9.52 -3.57
CA ASN A 193 -10.77 8.54 -2.78
C ASN A 193 -11.40 7.16 -2.94
N ASN A 194 -10.71 6.13 -2.51
CA ASN A 194 -11.19 4.77 -2.58
C ASN A 194 -10.86 3.99 -1.32
N ALA A 195 -11.70 3.00 -1.05
CA ALA A 195 -11.46 2.00 -0.02
C ALA A 195 -11.80 0.62 -0.56
N ALA A 196 -11.07 -0.39 -0.11
CA ALA A 196 -11.37 -1.80 -0.28
C ALA A 196 -11.41 -2.48 1.08
N GLY A 197 -12.31 -3.45 1.25
CA GLY A 197 -12.57 -4.09 2.53
C GLY A 197 -12.70 -5.61 2.45
N TRP A 198 -12.31 -6.25 3.54
CA TRP A 198 -12.36 -7.69 3.76
C TRP A 198 -12.92 -7.98 5.15
N ASP A 199 -13.60 -9.12 5.29
CA ASP A 199 -13.95 -9.62 6.60
C ASP A 199 -12.68 -10.07 7.34
N LEU A 200 -12.58 -9.66 8.60
CA LEU A 200 -11.49 -10.01 9.49
C LEU A 200 -12.06 -10.77 10.68
N ASN A 201 -12.06 -12.09 10.57
CA ASN A 201 -12.46 -12.98 11.65
C ASN A 201 -11.22 -13.74 12.12
N LEU A 202 -10.82 -13.51 13.37
CA LEU A 202 -9.67 -14.15 14.00
C LEU A 202 -10.13 -14.85 15.26
N GLU A 203 -9.76 -16.12 15.41
CA GLU A 203 -9.73 -16.75 16.72
C GLU A 203 -8.58 -16.16 17.56
N ALA A 204 -8.58 -16.45 18.87
CA ALA A 204 -7.45 -16.07 19.72
C ALA A 204 -6.15 -16.68 19.18
N ASP A 205 -5.11 -15.86 19.08
CA ASP A 205 -3.81 -16.14 18.45
C ASP A 205 -3.87 -16.52 16.95
N GLY A 206 -5.03 -16.32 16.31
CA GLY A 206 -5.25 -16.51 14.89
C GLY A 206 -4.58 -15.43 14.03
N ALA A 207 -4.48 -15.71 12.72
CA ALA A 207 -3.92 -14.79 11.74
C ALA A 207 -4.68 -14.84 10.41
N ASN A 208 -4.92 -13.66 9.81
CA ASN A 208 -5.36 -13.53 8.42
C ASN A 208 -4.29 -12.78 7.63
N GLU A 209 -4.19 -13.09 6.33
CA GLU A 209 -3.25 -12.44 5.43
C GLU A 209 -3.98 -11.79 4.26
N PHE A 210 -3.53 -10.60 3.89
CA PHE A 210 -4.01 -9.82 2.77
C PHE A 210 -2.81 -9.31 1.96
N VAL A 211 -2.81 -9.55 0.67
CA VAL A 211 -1.77 -9.10 -0.26
C VAL A 211 -2.38 -8.05 -1.16
N ILE A 212 -1.82 -6.85 -1.14
CA ILE A 212 -2.30 -5.72 -1.92
C ILE A 212 -1.26 -5.36 -2.97
N PHE A 213 -1.68 -5.36 -4.22
CA PHE A 213 -0.91 -4.92 -5.36
C PHE A 213 -1.37 -3.51 -5.72
N MET A 214 -0.46 -2.54 -5.64
CA MET A 214 -0.67 -1.18 -6.13
C MET A 214 0.24 -0.95 -7.33
N GLY A 215 -0.34 -0.90 -8.52
CA GLY A 215 0.44 -0.84 -9.76
C GLY A 215 0.07 0.34 -10.62
N ALA A 216 1.06 0.78 -11.38
CA ALA A 216 0.93 1.90 -12.30
C ALA A 216 1.04 1.43 -13.74
N ALA A 217 0.42 2.15 -14.68
CA ALA A 217 0.53 1.87 -16.11
C ALA A 217 0.21 3.10 -16.96
N SER A 218 0.65 3.07 -18.22
CA SER A 218 0.37 4.10 -19.23
C SER A 218 -1.00 3.94 -19.90
N SER A 219 -1.69 2.82 -19.66
CA SER A 219 -2.99 2.51 -20.22
C SER A 219 -3.76 1.52 -19.33
N ARG A 220 -5.09 1.51 -19.46
CA ARG A 220 -5.96 0.52 -18.81
C ARG A 220 -5.54 -0.91 -19.15
N SER A 221 -5.34 -1.23 -20.43
CA SER A 221 -4.99 -2.60 -20.84
C SER A 221 -3.67 -3.08 -20.24
N LEU A 222 -2.67 -2.19 -20.14
CA LEU A 222 -1.40 -2.53 -19.53
C LEU A 222 -1.52 -2.73 -18.02
N LEU A 223 -2.35 -1.93 -17.33
CA LEU A 223 -2.64 -2.13 -15.91
C LEU A 223 -3.23 -3.53 -15.66
N TYR A 224 -4.27 -3.90 -16.42
CA TYR A 224 -4.88 -5.23 -16.32
C TYR A 224 -3.88 -6.34 -16.57
N LYS A 225 -3.08 -6.22 -17.64
CA LYS A 225 -2.05 -7.21 -17.96
C LYS A 225 -1.06 -7.39 -16.80
N ARG A 226 -0.54 -6.29 -16.24
CA ARG A 226 0.41 -6.33 -15.12
C ARG A 226 -0.19 -7.02 -13.88
N MET A 227 -1.41 -6.65 -13.51
CA MET A 227 -2.10 -7.23 -12.35
C MET A 227 -2.39 -8.71 -12.54
N HIS A 228 -2.90 -9.08 -13.71
CA HIS A 228 -3.27 -10.46 -14.02
C HIS A 228 -2.06 -11.38 -14.11
N GLU A 229 -0.92 -10.92 -14.65
CA GLU A 229 0.28 -11.75 -14.71
C GLU A 229 0.92 -11.93 -13.33
N LEU A 230 0.96 -10.89 -12.50
CA LEU A 230 1.49 -11.01 -11.14
C LEU A 230 0.58 -11.83 -10.23
N SER A 231 -0.74 -11.77 -10.39
CA SER A 231 -1.67 -12.51 -9.53
C SER A 231 -1.61 -14.03 -9.72
N LYS A 232 -1.07 -14.50 -10.85
CA LYS A 232 -0.83 -15.93 -11.12
C LYS A 232 0.39 -16.49 -10.37
N LEU A 233 1.28 -15.62 -9.89
CA LEU A 233 2.52 -16.04 -9.26
C LEU A 233 2.33 -16.19 -7.75
N PRO A 234 2.90 -17.23 -7.13
CA PRO A 234 2.98 -17.30 -5.67
C PRO A 234 3.72 -16.08 -5.12
N LEU A 235 3.22 -15.49 -4.03
CA LEU A 235 3.86 -14.32 -3.42
C LEU A 235 5.33 -14.59 -3.06
N GLU A 236 5.63 -15.79 -2.57
CA GLU A 236 7.00 -16.19 -2.21
C GLU A 236 7.94 -16.15 -3.43
N HIS A 237 7.43 -16.49 -4.62
CA HIS A 237 8.21 -16.41 -5.85
C HIS A 237 8.54 -14.95 -6.21
N ILE A 238 7.56 -14.04 -6.06
CA ILE A 238 7.78 -12.60 -6.29
C ILE A 238 8.79 -12.05 -5.26
N PHE A 239 8.65 -12.43 -4.00
CA PHE A 239 9.57 -12.04 -2.92
C PHE A 239 10.99 -12.49 -3.22
N GLU A 240 11.19 -13.78 -3.51
CA GLU A 240 12.52 -14.35 -3.76
C GLU A 240 13.19 -13.73 -4.98
N LYS A 241 12.45 -13.57 -6.09
CA LYS A 241 12.94 -12.86 -7.28
C LYS A 241 13.38 -11.44 -6.96
N THR A 242 12.63 -10.74 -6.10
CA THR A 242 12.96 -9.38 -5.67
C THR A 242 14.20 -9.35 -4.79
N ARG A 243 14.30 -10.29 -3.84
CA ARG A 243 15.45 -10.46 -2.95
C ARG A 243 16.73 -10.73 -3.76
N GLU A 244 16.69 -11.70 -4.65
CA GLU A 244 17.81 -12.06 -5.54
C GLU A 244 18.25 -10.88 -6.40
N HIS A 245 17.29 -10.14 -6.98
CA HIS A 245 17.59 -8.94 -7.77
C HIS A 245 18.43 -7.93 -6.97
N TRP A 246 18.02 -7.61 -5.74
CA TRP A 246 18.73 -6.62 -4.93
C TRP A 246 20.08 -7.10 -4.45
N VAL A 247 20.20 -8.35 -4.03
CA VAL A 247 21.48 -8.96 -3.66
C VAL A 247 22.45 -8.92 -4.85
N MET A 248 21.97 -9.26 -6.05
CA MET A 248 22.74 -9.19 -7.30
C MET A 248 23.08 -7.76 -7.74
N TRP A 249 22.19 -6.79 -7.49
CA TRP A 249 22.46 -5.39 -7.76
C TRP A 249 23.54 -4.86 -6.80
N LEU A 250 23.41 -5.16 -5.51
CA LEU A 250 24.33 -4.73 -4.47
C LEU A 250 25.70 -5.41 -4.56
N SER A 251 25.78 -6.65 -5.07
CA SER A 251 27.06 -7.35 -5.25
C SER A 251 27.98 -6.67 -6.27
N LYS A 252 27.42 -5.84 -7.16
CA LYS A 252 28.16 -5.01 -8.12
C LYS A 252 28.71 -3.72 -7.51
N LYS A 253 28.52 -3.50 -6.20
CA LYS A 253 29.02 -2.31 -5.51
C LYS A 253 30.53 -2.22 -5.60
N HIS A 254 31.01 -1.00 -5.83
CA HIS A 254 32.42 -0.68 -5.66
C HIS A 254 32.56 -0.03 -4.28
N VAL A 255 33.26 -0.71 -3.37
CA VAL A 255 33.49 -0.18 -2.02
C VAL A 255 34.43 1.02 -2.13
N LEU A 256 33.90 2.21 -1.86
CA LEU A 256 34.70 3.42 -1.77
C LEU A 256 35.32 3.49 -0.37
N LYS A 257 36.65 3.49 -0.30
CA LYS A 257 37.36 3.85 0.93
C LYS A 257 37.35 5.37 1.05
N MET A 258 36.88 5.89 2.17
CA MET A 258 36.88 7.32 2.48
C MET A 258 37.91 7.58 3.59
N PRO A 259 39.16 7.91 3.26
CA PRO A 259 40.20 8.19 4.25
C PRO A 259 39.76 9.32 5.18
N GLY A 260 39.93 9.16 6.50
CA GLY A 260 39.51 10.13 7.51
C GLY A 260 38.12 9.92 8.12
N LEU A 261 37.33 8.98 7.59
CA LEU A 261 36.09 8.50 8.24
C LEU A 261 36.25 7.11 8.88
N GLU A 262 37.47 6.57 8.87
CA GLU A 262 37.84 5.30 9.46
C GLU A 262 37.68 5.37 10.99
N GLY A 263 36.58 4.82 11.52
CA GLY A 263 36.25 4.85 12.95
C GLY A 263 34.86 5.44 13.26
N HIS A 264 34.22 6.10 12.30
CA HIS A 264 32.83 6.54 12.44
C HIS A 264 31.87 5.43 11.98
N ASN A 265 31.65 4.43 12.84
CA ASN A 265 30.76 3.27 12.55
C ASN A 265 29.26 3.65 12.43
N ASN A 266 28.88 4.86 12.81
CA ASN A 266 27.49 5.36 12.83
C ASN A 266 27.30 6.58 11.92
N LEU A 267 27.65 6.47 10.63
CA LEU A 267 27.23 7.43 9.61
C LEU A 267 25.90 7.03 8.93
N ARG A 268 25.04 6.31 9.65
CA ARG A 268 23.68 5.98 9.22
C ARG A 268 22.71 7.07 9.67
#